data_AF-A0A7M5URA5-F1
#
_entry.id   AF-A0A7M5URA5-F1
#
_cell.length_a   1.000
_cell.length_b   1.000
_cell.length_c   1.000
_cell.angle_alpha   90.00
_cell.angle_beta   90.00
_cell.angle_gamma   90.00
#
_symmetry.space_group_name_H-M   'P 1'
#
loop_
_entity.id
_entity.type
_entity.pdbx_description
1 polymer ?
#
loop_
_entity_poly.entity_id
_entity_poly.type
_entity_poly.pdbx_seq_one_letter_code
_entity_poly.pdbx_strand_id
1 'polypeptide(L)'
;MLQYIFGPRLYRIFSLVESTGQRKLVKNYEVNRLEWLSESFLHTVSYALSITYYCSPFFVYYGYTREIFSSPDRLIYYLKFSLSICIGMTASYLLRGLGRSINTEYQKFIEVLNTAKKDKLQMESLRNYDFDFKAWPVNFRWDESSIKSEVTNPSPISDHEDSKSVIGKIFSIPSKILDYCLGHGIARPMAFPGSVKLLQMAMAQLADQGRTSLLEKKGLRAKLLCENGNEIDSMFVDRRSDETGEGQTLVVTCEGNAAFYEVGIMDTARKAGYSVLGWNHPGFFGSTGKPFPDQEREAIDVVMKYAVTKLGFEVDNIILFAWSIGGYTASYGAMMYPDVKAVVLDATFDGIIQLGAARMPSFAVNTVKRVIRKYMFLDVTRQIVKYSGPVQLIRRQREEIITTRPQVPITNRGNYLLWKMLLYRYPNIISEKSTEALWQYLAAYDSTGQESVIAKNGGIDEEACERRLTLKKKPIFPLEKLGESWSEEERIEVTLFLATKYMAHFDATHCIALPASYFQMPWAHRVRR
;
A
#
# COMPACT_ATOMS: atom_id res chain seq x y z
N MET A 1 -37.89 -0.12 -9.86
CA MET A 1 -37.18 -0.54 -11.08
C MET A 1 -35.73 -0.04 -11.14
N LEU A 2 -35.46 1.27 -11.01
CA LEU A 2 -34.09 1.81 -11.12
C LEU A 2 -33.05 1.16 -10.18
N GLN A 3 -33.44 0.83 -8.95
CA GLN A 3 -32.58 0.15 -7.98
C GLN A 3 -32.11 -1.25 -8.42
N TYR A 4 -32.86 -1.91 -9.30
CA TYR A 4 -32.47 -3.21 -9.87
C TYR A 4 -31.61 -3.01 -11.11
N ILE A 5 -31.92 -1.99 -11.92
CA ILE A 5 -31.14 -1.63 -13.11
C ILE A 5 -29.73 -1.21 -12.73
N PHE A 6 -29.58 -0.30 -11.76
CA PHE A 6 -28.29 0.27 -11.36
C PHE A 6 -27.78 -0.25 -10.01
N GLY A 7 -28.46 -1.25 -9.44
CA GLY A 7 -28.05 -1.87 -8.20
C GLY A 7 -26.67 -2.52 -8.31
N PRO A 8 -25.96 -2.66 -7.18
CA PRO A 8 -24.66 -3.35 -7.15
C PRO A 8 -24.80 -4.82 -7.52
N ARG A 9 -23.73 -5.41 -8.05
CA ARG A 9 -23.64 -6.86 -8.20
C ARG A 9 -23.51 -7.51 -6.82
N LEU A 10 -24.31 -8.55 -6.61
CA LEU A 10 -24.22 -9.42 -5.45
C LEU A 10 -23.33 -10.62 -5.80
N TYR A 11 -22.39 -10.96 -4.94
CA TYR A 11 -21.45 -12.06 -5.14
C TYR A 11 -21.81 -13.28 -4.29
N ARG A 12 -21.95 -13.07 -2.98
CA ARG A 12 -22.12 -14.16 -2.01
C ARG A 12 -23.03 -13.78 -0.86
N ILE A 13 -23.62 -14.80 -0.26
CA ILE A 13 -24.49 -14.69 0.91
C ILE A 13 -23.87 -15.52 2.04
N PHE A 14 -23.73 -14.90 3.20
CA PHE A 14 -23.19 -15.46 4.43
C PHE A 14 -24.27 -15.52 5.51
N SER A 15 -24.04 -16.35 6.52
CA SER A 15 -24.80 -16.34 7.77
C SER A 15 -23.85 -16.15 8.95
N LEU A 16 -24.26 -15.33 9.90
CA LEU A 16 -23.57 -15.20 11.17
C LEU A 16 -23.83 -16.44 12.03
N VAL A 17 -22.76 -17.05 12.50
CA VAL A 17 -22.81 -18.12 13.50
C VAL A 17 -22.66 -17.45 14.87
N GLU A 18 -23.78 -17.24 15.57
CA GLU A 18 -23.82 -16.47 16.82
C GLU A 18 -22.87 -17.01 17.90
N SER A 19 -22.69 -18.34 17.97
CA SER A 19 -21.81 -18.97 18.96
C SER A 19 -20.33 -18.65 18.79
N THR A 20 -19.88 -18.38 17.56
CA THR A 20 -18.45 -18.11 17.26
C THR A 20 -18.21 -16.68 16.80
N GLY A 21 -19.25 -15.94 16.40
CA GLY A 21 -19.15 -14.65 15.73
C GLY A 21 -18.58 -14.72 14.31
N GLN A 22 -18.43 -15.93 13.75
CA GLN A 22 -17.90 -16.14 12.40
C GLN A 22 -19.00 -16.06 11.36
N ARG A 23 -18.66 -15.62 10.14
CA ARG A 23 -19.58 -15.67 9.00
C ARG A 23 -19.28 -16.90 8.16
N LYS A 24 -20.24 -17.82 8.08
CA LYS A 24 -20.14 -19.00 7.23
C LYS A 24 -20.73 -18.70 5.87
N LEU A 25 -20.03 -19.05 4.79
CA LEU A 25 -20.59 -18.96 3.45
C LEU A 25 -21.81 -19.89 3.35
N VAL A 26 -22.97 -19.33 3.03
CA VAL A 26 -24.20 -20.09 2.79
C VAL A 26 -24.22 -20.55 1.36
N LYS A 27 -24.06 -19.60 0.42
CA LYS A 27 -23.97 -19.88 -1.01
C LYS A 27 -23.45 -18.68 -1.80
N ASN A 28 -23.01 -18.97 -3.03
CA ASN A 28 -22.78 -17.96 -4.05
C ASN A 28 -24.13 -17.48 -4.60
N TYR A 29 -24.22 -16.21 -4.99
CA TYR A 29 -25.43 -15.67 -5.62
C TYR A 29 -25.65 -16.29 -7.00
N GLU A 30 -26.84 -16.85 -7.23
CA GLU A 30 -27.21 -17.48 -8.49
C GLU A 30 -27.94 -16.47 -9.39
N VAL A 31 -27.28 -16.11 -10.48
CA VAL A 31 -27.86 -15.24 -11.51
C VAL A 31 -28.85 -16.03 -12.37
N ASN A 32 -30.00 -15.43 -12.69
CA ASN A 32 -30.91 -16.01 -13.68
C ASN A 32 -30.44 -15.73 -15.11
N ARG A 33 -31.08 -16.38 -16.09
CA ARG A 33 -30.69 -16.26 -17.52
C ARG A 33 -30.71 -14.82 -18.04
N LEU A 34 -31.66 -14.00 -17.60
CA LEU A 34 -31.76 -12.60 -18.04
C LEU A 34 -30.58 -11.77 -17.53
N GLU A 35 -30.29 -11.88 -16.23
CA GLU A 35 -29.15 -11.21 -15.62
C GLU A 35 -27.83 -11.72 -16.21
N TRP A 36 -27.67 -13.04 -16.37
CA TRP A 36 -26.47 -13.64 -16.96
C TRP A 36 -26.18 -13.12 -18.37
N LEU A 37 -27.19 -13.10 -19.26
CA LEU A 37 -27.05 -12.62 -20.64
C LEU A 37 -26.64 -11.13 -20.65
N SER A 38 -27.29 -10.33 -19.82
CA SER A 38 -27.01 -8.90 -19.72
C SER A 38 -25.61 -8.61 -19.17
N GLU A 39 -25.20 -9.26 -18.08
CA GLU A 39 -23.89 -9.07 -17.46
C GLU A 39 -22.77 -9.58 -18.38
N SER A 40 -22.98 -10.70 -19.08
CA SER A 40 -22.00 -11.20 -20.05
C SER A 40 -21.71 -10.17 -21.15
N PHE A 41 -22.75 -9.55 -21.73
CA PHE A 41 -22.58 -8.50 -22.73
C PHE A 41 -21.87 -7.26 -22.16
N LEU A 42 -22.32 -6.76 -21.00
CA LEU A 42 -21.72 -5.60 -20.34
C LEU A 42 -20.24 -5.84 -19.98
N HIS A 43 -19.91 -7.04 -19.51
CA HIS A 43 -18.53 -7.44 -19.26
C HIS A 43 -17.71 -7.46 -20.54
N THR A 44 -18.18 -8.09 -21.62
CA THR A 44 -17.46 -8.13 -22.90
C THR A 44 -17.16 -6.72 -23.42
N VAL A 45 -18.13 -5.80 -23.38
CA VAL A 45 -17.91 -4.41 -23.78
C VAL A 45 -16.89 -3.72 -22.87
N SER A 46 -16.98 -3.90 -21.55
CA SER A 46 -16.02 -3.35 -20.59
C SER A 46 -14.59 -3.87 -20.78
N TYR A 47 -14.43 -5.16 -21.10
CA TYR A 47 -13.15 -5.77 -21.46
C TYR A 47 -12.60 -5.17 -22.75
N ALA A 48 -13.41 -5.11 -23.81
CA ALA A 48 -13.03 -4.53 -25.09
C ALA A 48 -12.56 -3.07 -24.92
N LEU A 49 -13.32 -2.24 -24.22
CA LEU A 49 -12.95 -0.84 -23.95
C LEU A 49 -11.65 -0.71 -23.16
N SER A 50 -11.39 -1.63 -22.22
CA SER A 50 -10.14 -1.62 -21.44
C SER A 50 -8.94 -1.95 -22.33
N ILE A 51 -9.05 -2.97 -23.18
CA ILE A 51 -8.03 -3.31 -24.18
C ILE A 51 -7.83 -2.14 -25.14
N THR A 52 -8.92 -1.55 -25.67
CA THR A 52 -8.86 -0.39 -26.56
C THR A 52 -8.17 0.79 -25.91
N TYR A 53 -8.39 1.05 -24.62
CA TYR A 53 -7.71 2.12 -23.90
C TYR A 53 -6.19 1.90 -23.86
N TYR A 54 -5.72 0.71 -23.46
CA TYR A 54 -4.28 0.43 -23.37
C TYR A 54 -3.61 0.30 -24.75
N CYS A 55 -4.34 -0.17 -25.75
CA CYS A 55 -3.86 -0.25 -27.14
C CYS A 55 -4.15 1.02 -27.96
N SER A 56 -4.71 2.07 -27.35
CA SER A 56 -5.15 3.28 -28.06
C SER A 56 -4.06 3.97 -28.89
N PRO A 57 -2.77 4.03 -28.49
CA PRO A 57 -1.74 4.62 -29.35
C PRO A 57 -1.58 3.86 -30.67
N PHE A 58 -1.67 2.53 -30.62
CA PHE A 58 -1.61 1.69 -31.83
C PHE A 58 -2.85 1.89 -32.71
N PHE A 59 -4.04 1.96 -32.10
CA PHE A 59 -5.28 2.22 -32.85
C PHE A 59 -5.33 3.61 -33.48
N VAL A 60 -4.82 4.63 -32.78
CA VAL A 60 -4.71 6.00 -33.33
C VAL A 60 -3.70 6.05 -34.48
N TYR A 61 -2.52 5.45 -34.30
CA TYR A 61 -1.52 5.35 -35.37
C TYR A 61 -2.05 4.58 -36.59
N TYR A 62 -2.71 3.45 -36.36
CA TYR A 62 -3.36 2.68 -37.41
C TYR A 62 -4.46 3.49 -38.12
N GLY A 63 -5.30 4.20 -37.36
CA GLY A 63 -6.36 5.04 -37.92
C GLY A 63 -5.82 6.22 -38.73
N TYR A 64 -4.71 6.81 -38.30
CA TYR A 64 -4.02 7.87 -39.04
C TYR A 64 -3.42 7.35 -40.35
N THR A 65 -2.64 6.27 -40.29
CA THR A 65 -1.98 5.67 -41.47
C THR A 65 -2.95 5.09 -42.49
N ARG A 66 -4.18 4.78 -42.09
CA ARG A 66 -5.26 4.25 -42.96
C ARG A 66 -6.33 5.29 -43.31
N GLU A 67 -6.11 6.56 -43.01
CA GLU A 67 -7.04 7.66 -43.30
C GLU A 67 -8.47 7.38 -42.80
N ILE A 68 -8.60 6.67 -41.68
CA ILE A 68 -9.90 6.31 -41.11
C ILE A 68 -10.67 7.57 -40.71
N PHE A 69 -9.96 8.57 -40.20
CA PHE A 69 -10.53 9.83 -39.73
C PHE A 69 -10.86 10.83 -40.86
N SER A 70 -10.39 10.57 -42.10
CA SER A 70 -10.51 11.51 -43.22
C SER A 70 -11.63 11.16 -44.20
N SER A 71 -12.23 9.96 -44.11
CA SER A 71 -13.31 9.52 -45.00
C SER A 71 -14.67 9.59 -44.30
N PRO A 72 -15.65 10.36 -44.83
CA PRO A 72 -16.99 10.47 -44.27
C PRO A 72 -17.73 9.12 -44.16
N ASP A 73 -17.61 8.25 -45.16
CA ASP A 73 -18.30 6.95 -45.17
C ASP A 73 -17.80 6.01 -44.06
N ARG A 74 -16.47 5.99 -43.84
CA ARG A 74 -15.86 5.23 -42.74
C ARG A 74 -16.29 5.79 -41.39
N LEU A 75 -16.32 7.10 -41.24
CA LEU A 75 -16.79 7.76 -40.02
C LEU A 75 -18.24 7.38 -39.70
N ILE A 76 -19.14 7.40 -40.70
CA ILE A 76 -20.54 7.00 -40.54
C ILE A 76 -20.65 5.53 -40.11
N TYR A 77 -19.82 4.64 -40.66
CA TYR A 77 -19.80 3.23 -40.24
C TYR A 77 -19.42 3.08 -38.75
N TYR A 78 -18.36 3.75 -38.30
CA TYR A 78 -17.96 3.71 -36.89
C TYR A 78 -19.01 4.34 -35.97
N LEU A 79 -19.67 5.42 -36.39
CA LEU A 79 -20.78 6.02 -35.64
C LEU A 79 -21.96 5.04 -35.51
N LYS A 80 -22.35 4.35 -36.60
CA LYS A 80 -23.38 3.31 -36.55
C LYS A 80 -22.98 2.16 -35.63
N PHE A 81 -21.73 1.72 -35.70
CA PHE A 81 -21.19 0.67 -34.83
C PHE A 81 -21.25 1.08 -33.35
N SER A 82 -20.79 2.29 -33.01
CA SER A 82 -20.88 2.84 -31.65
C SER A 82 -22.33 2.96 -31.18
N LEU A 83 -23.25 3.41 -32.04
CA LEU A 83 -24.66 3.49 -31.72
C LEU A 83 -25.27 2.11 -31.42
N SER A 84 -24.94 1.09 -32.22
CA SER A 84 -25.37 -0.29 -31.97
C SER A 84 -24.89 -0.82 -30.62
N ILE A 85 -23.64 -0.52 -30.23
CA ILE A 85 -23.13 -0.85 -28.89
C ILE A 85 -23.92 -0.12 -27.81
N CYS A 86 -24.21 1.18 -27.98
CA CYS A 86 -25.02 1.96 -27.03
C CYS A 86 -26.44 1.40 -26.85
N ILE A 87 -27.10 1.02 -27.95
CA ILE A 87 -28.42 0.37 -27.92
C ILE A 87 -28.33 -0.97 -27.19
N GLY A 88 -27.33 -1.78 -27.52
CA GLY A 88 -27.06 -3.06 -26.85
C GLY A 88 -26.87 -2.90 -25.34
N MET A 89 -26.03 -1.95 -24.92
CA MET A 89 -25.80 -1.66 -23.50
C MET A 89 -27.09 -1.24 -22.79
N THR A 90 -27.89 -0.37 -23.43
CA THR A 90 -29.17 0.09 -22.87
C THR A 90 -30.14 -1.08 -22.68
N ALA A 91 -30.28 -1.94 -23.69
CA ALA A 91 -31.08 -3.15 -23.61
C ALA A 91 -30.58 -4.10 -22.51
N SER A 92 -29.26 -4.31 -22.40
CA SER A 92 -28.67 -5.12 -21.34
C SER A 92 -28.97 -4.56 -19.95
N TYR A 93 -28.88 -3.25 -19.72
CA TYR A 93 -29.23 -2.66 -18.42
C TYR A 93 -30.71 -2.87 -18.05
N LEU A 94 -31.63 -2.79 -19.02
CA LEU A 94 -33.05 -3.06 -18.79
C LEU A 94 -33.30 -4.55 -18.48
N LEU A 95 -32.71 -5.45 -19.25
CA LEU A 95 -32.78 -6.90 -19.02
C LEU A 95 -32.20 -7.29 -17.66
N ARG A 96 -31.08 -6.67 -17.25
CA ARG A 96 -30.51 -6.82 -15.93
C ARG A 96 -31.49 -6.42 -14.84
N GLY A 97 -32.12 -5.25 -15.00
CA GLY A 97 -33.11 -4.75 -14.06
C GLY A 97 -34.30 -5.70 -13.90
N LEU A 98 -34.81 -6.24 -15.01
CA LEU A 98 -35.90 -7.23 -15.00
C LEU A 98 -35.46 -8.52 -14.31
N GLY A 99 -34.31 -9.07 -14.70
CA GLY A 99 -33.73 -10.27 -14.09
C GLY A 99 -33.59 -10.14 -12.58
N ARG A 100 -33.00 -9.05 -12.09
CA ARG A 100 -32.84 -8.78 -10.66
C ARG A 100 -34.16 -8.51 -9.94
N SER A 101 -35.14 -7.91 -10.61
CA SER A 101 -36.46 -7.66 -10.02
C SER A 101 -37.29 -8.92 -9.80
N ILE A 102 -36.97 -10.02 -10.48
CA ILE A 102 -37.66 -11.31 -10.32
C ILE A 102 -36.88 -12.22 -9.34
N ASN A 103 -35.59 -11.95 -9.10
CA ASN A 103 -34.77 -12.72 -8.18
C ASN A 103 -35.05 -12.35 -6.72
N THR A 104 -35.68 -13.26 -5.96
CA THR A 104 -36.07 -13.04 -4.56
C THR A 104 -34.89 -12.80 -3.62
N GLU A 105 -33.71 -13.36 -3.92
CA GLU A 105 -32.51 -13.16 -3.11
C GLU A 105 -31.94 -11.76 -3.30
N TYR A 106 -31.92 -11.31 -4.55
CA TYR A 106 -31.49 -9.96 -4.89
C TYR A 106 -32.47 -8.92 -4.32
N GLN A 107 -33.78 -9.20 -4.35
CA GLN A 107 -34.79 -8.36 -3.71
C GLN A 107 -34.53 -8.18 -2.20
N LYS A 108 -34.27 -9.28 -1.47
CA LYS A 108 -33.93 -9.22 -0.05
C LYS A 108 -32.65 -8.43 0.19
N PHE A 109 -31.61 -8.69 -0.60
CA PHE A 109 -30.35 -7.97 -0.52
C PHE A 109 -30.51 -6.46 -0.74
N ILE A 110 -31.22 -6.05 -1.80
CA ILE A 110 -31.36 -4.62 -2.12
C ILE A 110 -32.16 -3.88 -1.04
N GLU A 111 -33.14 -4.56 -0.42
CA GLU A 111 -33.88 -4.04 0.73
C GLU A 111 -32.95 -3.83 1.93
N VAL A 112 -32.17 -4.85 2.31
CA VAL A 112 -31.17 -4.73 3.39
C VAL A 112 -30.17 -3.61 3.13
N LEU A 113 -29.67 -3.49 1.89
CA LEU A 113 -28.76 -2.42 1.49
C LEU A 113 -29.40 -1.03 1.63
N ASN A 114 -30.64 -0.87 1.16
CA ASN A 114 -31.34 0.40 1.24
C ASN A 114 -31.63 0.80 2.69
N THR A 115 -31.95 -0.17 3.55
CA THR A 115 -32.16 0.05 4.98
C THR A 115 -30.86 0.45 5.67
N ALA A 116 -29.75 -0.27 5.43
CA ALA A 116 -28.44 0.03 6.01
C ALA A 116 -27.86 1.38 5.56
N LYS A 117 -28.23 1.87 4.36
CA LYS A 117 -27.88 3.23 3.92
C LYS A 117 -28.59 4.34 4.70
N LYS A 118 -29.79 4.06 5.21
CA LYS A 118 -30.58 5.01 6.00
C LYS A 118 -30.23 4.94 7.48
N ASP A 119 -29.98 3.74 7.99
CA ASP A 119 -29.70 3.48 9.39
C ASP A 119 -28.41 2.65 9.55
N LYS A 120 -27.38 3.27 10.14
CA LYS A 120 -26.09 2.61 10.41
C LYS A 120 -26.23 1.44 11.39
N LEU A 121 -27.28 1.36 12.22
CA LEU A 121 -27.52 0.24 13.13
C LEU A 121 -27.81 -1.08 12.38
N GLN A 122 -28.31 -0.99 11.16
CA GLN A 122 -28.66 -2.14 10.32
C GLN A 122 -27.47 -2.67 9.50
N MET A 123 -26.26 -2.15 9.76
CA MET A 123 -25.04 -2.59 9.07
C MET A 123 -24.68 -4.06 9.33
N GLU A 124 -25.08 -4.63 10.47
CA GLU A 124 -24.79 -6.04 10.77
C GLU A 124 -25.49 -7.00 9.80
N SER A 125 -26.76 -6.74 9.47
CA SER A 125 -27.48 -7.53 8.46
C SER A 125 -26.86 -7.38 7.07
N LEU A 126 -26.36 -6.19 6.72
CA LEU A 126 -25.70 -5.96 5.43
C LEU A 126 -24.38 -6.75 5.29
N ARG A 127 -23.66 -6.98 6.39
CA ARG A 127 -22.40 -7.74 6.39
C ARG A 127 -22.58 -9.21 6.04
N ASN A 128 -23.81 -9.70 6.00
CA ASN A 128 -24.12 -11.05 5.50
C ASN A 128 -24.10 -11.13 3.97
N TYR A 129 -23.85 -10.03 3.26
CA TYR A 129 -23.79 -9.97 1.81
C TYR A 129 -22.42 -9.44 1.36
N ASP A 130 -21.78 -10.14 0.40
CA ASP A 130 -20.60 -9.63 -0.31
C ASP A 130 -21.04 -9.15 -1.69
N PHE A 131 -20.80 -7.87 -1.99
CA PHE A 131 -21.30 -7.16 -3.16
C PHE A 131 -20.36 -6.02 -3.57
N ASP A 132 -20.66 -5.33 -4.67
CA ASP A 132 -19.85 -4.21 -5.17
C ASP A 132 -19.60 -3.14 -4.10
N PHE A 133 -18.33 -2.94 -3.78
CA PHE A 133 -17.90 -1.98 -2.76
C PHE A 133 -18.36 -0.55 -3.04
N LYS A 134 -18.51 -0.17 -4.31
CA LYS A 134 -19.06 1.15 -4.69
C LYS A 134 -20.40 1.45 -3.99
N ALA A 135 -21.25 0.45 -3.79
CA ALA A 135 -22.54 0.64 -3.14
C ALA A 135 -22.50 0.53 -1.61
N TRP A 136 -21.37 0.09 -1.03
CA TRP A 136 -21.18 -0.07 0.40
C TRP A 136 -21.29 1.29 1.12
N PRO A 137 -22.08 1.42 2.20
CA PRO A 137 -22.20 2.68 2.94
C PRO A 137 -20.89 3.09 3.63
N VAL A 138 -20.61 4.39 3.73
CA VAL A 138 -19.42 4.88 4.46
C VAL A 138 -19.54 4.51 5.95
N ASN A 139 -18.56 3.77 6.45
CA ASN A 139 -18.51 3.34 7.85
C ASN A 139 -17.90 4.41 8.75
N PHE A 140 -16.93 5.14 8.24
CA PHE A 140 -16.18 6.15 8.99
C PHE A 140 -15.68 7.24 8.03
N ARG A 141 -15.73 8.48 8.49
CA ARG A 141 -15.21 9.65 7.77
C ARG A 141 -14.06 10.29 8.53
N TRP A 142 -13.13 10.89 7.81
CA TRP A 142 -11.99 11.60 8.37
C TRP A 142 -12.35 12.68 9.41
N ASP A 143 -13.54 13.29 9.28
CA ASP A 143 -14.06 14.36 10.15
C ASP A 143 -14.77 13.84 11.41
N GLU A 144 -14.95 12.51 11.54
CA GLU A 144 -15.49 11.89 12.76
C GLU A 144 -14.44 11.79 13.88
N SER A 145 -13.15 12.00 13.58
CA SER A 145 -12.07 11.93 14.56
C SER A 145 -11.68 13.30 15.12
N SER A 146 -11.48 13.37 16.43
CA SER A 146 -10.88 14.53 17.10
C SER A 146 -9.35 14.50 17.10
N ILE A 147 -8.73 13.39 16.65
CA ILE A 147 -7.28 13.24 16.65
C ILE A 147 -6.72 14.11 15.52
N LYS A 148 -5.84 15.03 15.92
CA LYS A 148 -5.07 15.85 15.00
C LYS A 148 -3.73 15.16 14.77
N SER A 149 -3.42 14.89 13.52
CA SER A 149 -2.11 14.43 13.10
C SER A 149 -1.07 15.51 13.46
N GLU A 150 0.02 15.15 14.13
CA GLU A 150 0.89 16.14 14.83
C GLU A 150 1.70 17.03 13.89
N VAL A 151 1.93 16.58 12.66
CA VAL A 151 2.76 17.28 11.69
C VAL A 151 1.88 17.96 10.65
N THR A 152 1.89 19.29 10.59
CA THR A 152 1.32 20.00 9.43
C THR A 152 2.00 19.48 8.16
N ASN A 153 1.19 19.01 7.20
CA ASN A 153 1.62 18.41 5.94
C ASN A 153 2.98 18.95 5.49
N PRO A 154 4.03 18.11 5.36
CA PRO A 154 5.29 18.61 4.85
C PRO A 154 5.00 19.27 3.51
N SER A 155 5.34 20.56 3.40
CA SER A 155 5.12 21.33 2.17
C SER A 155 5.60 20.46 1.01
N PRO A 156 4.82 20.38 -0.09
CA PRO A 156 5.32 19.72 -1.29
C PRO A 156 6.72 20.26 -1.53
N ILE A 157 7.67 19.39 -1.91
CA ILE A 157 8.99 19.86 -2.30
C ILE A 157 8.73 20.94 -3.32
N SER A 158 8.93 22.19 -2.91
CA SER A 158 9.03 23.28 -3.82
C SER A 158 10.31 22.94 -4.56
N ASP A 159 10.17 22.31 -5.73
CA ASP A 159 11.11 22.60 -6.78
C ASP A 159 11.19 24.13 -6.75
N HIS A 160 12.35 24.66 -6.36
CA HIS A 160 12.61 26.08 -6.47
C HIS A 160 12.18 26.43 -7.89
N GLU A 161 11.01 27.06 -8.04
CA GLU A 161 10.62 27.65 -9.31
C GLU A 161 11.62 28.79 -9.44
N ASP A 162 12.76 28.49 -10.08
CA ASP A 162 13.66 29.49 -10.61
C ASP A 162 12.77 30.57 -11.22
N SER A 163 13.04 31.83 -10.87
CA SER A 163 12.29 33.00 -11.32
C SER A 163 12.39 33.15 -12.85
N LYS A 164 11.74 32.26 -13.59
CA LYS A 164 11.72 32.25 -15.03
C LYS A 164 10.76 33.36 -15.45
N SER A 165 11.27 34.24 -16.30
CA SER A 165 10.49 35.21 -17.08
C SER A 165 9.21 34.54 -17.62
N VAL A 166 8.12 35.32 -17.73
CA VAL A 166 6.81 34.89 -18.25
C VAL A 166 6.95 34.13 -19.58
N ILE A 167 7.89 34.56 -20.42
CA ILE A 167 8.22 33.91 -21.70
C ILE A 167 8.79 32.49 -21.48
N GLY A 168 9.71 32.34 -20.51
CA GLY A 168 10.25 31.03 -20.12
C GLY A 168 9.21 30.09 -19.52
N LYS A 169 8.15 30.62 -18.89
CA LYS A 169 7.00 29.82 -18.42
C LYS A 169 6.20 29.26 -19.60
N ILE A 170 5.96 30.06 -20.64
CA ILE A 170 5.23 29.65 -21.85
C ILE A 170 6.01 28.58 -22.64
N PHE A 171 7.31 28.80 -22.89
CA PHE A 171 8.13 27.81 -23.59
C PHE A 171 8.29 26.48 -22.83
N SER A 172 8.06 26.47 -21.51
CA SER A 172 8.08 25.24 -20.69
C SER A 172 6.79 24.40 -20.78
N ILE A 173 5.70 24.94 -21.33
CA ILE A 173 4.38 24.28 -21.37
C ILE A 173 4.43 22.90 -22.04
N PRO A 174 5.03 22.71 -23.24
CA PRO A 174 5.09 21.40 -23.88
C PRO A 174 5.78 20.35 -23.00
N SER A 175 6.88 20.73 -22.33
CA SER A 175 7.60 19.85 -21.41
C SER A 175 6.79 19.53 -20.16
N LYS A 176 6.02 20.50 -19.63
CA LYS A 176 5.09 20.27 -18.50
C LYS A 176 3.95 19.32 -18.87
N ILE A 177 3.39 19.45 -20.08
CA ILE A 177 2.37 18.54 -20.61
C ILE A 177 2.96 17.14 -20.76
N LEU A 178 4.15 17.02 -21.36
CA LEU A 178 4.83 15.73 -21.50
C LEU A 178 5.07 15.08 -20.13
N ASP A 179 5.59 15.84 -19.17
CA ASP A 179 5.81 15.35 -17.80
C ASP A 179 4.52 14.89 -17.13
N TYR A 180 3.42 15.64 -17.32
CA TYR A 180 2.10 15.25 -16.83
C TYR A 180 1.64 13.92 -17.44
N CYS A 181 1.73 13.78 -18.77
CA CYS A 181 1.40 12.55 -19.47
C CYS A 181 2.26 11.37 -19.01
N LEU A 182 3.57 11.56 -18.85
CA LEU A 182 4.48 10.53 -18.35
C LEU A 182 4.18 10.17 -16.89
N GLY A 183 3.94 11.16 -16.03
CA GLY A 183 3.62 10.97 -14.62
C GLY A 183 2.31 10.18 -14.43
N HIS A 184 1.26 10.61 -15.12
CA HIS A 184 -0.09 10.04 -14.96
C HIS A 184 -0.34 8.79 -15.80
N GLY A 185 0.34 8.64 -16.94
CA GLY A 185 0.14 7.55 -17.89
C GLY A 185 1.14 6.39 -17.75
N ILE A 186 2.36 6.67 -17.28
CA ILE A 186 3.44 5.67 -17.20
C ILE A 186 3.94 5.50 -15.76
N ALA A 187 4.45 6.56 -15.14
CA ALA A 187 5.13 6.46 -13.85
C ALA A 187 4.21 5.93 -12.75
N ARG A 188 2.99 6.47 -12.61
CA ARG A 188 2.03 6.00 -11.59
C ARG A 188 1.59 4.55 -11.83
N PRO A 189 1.08 4.14 -13.02
CA PRO A 189 0.71 2.74 -13.25
C PRO A 189 1.86 1.75 -13.09
N MET A 190 3.10 2.14 -13.39
CA MET A 190 4.28 1.29 -13.17
C MET A 190 4.68 1.21 -11.70
N ALA A 191 4.56 2.32 -10.95
CA ALA A 191 4.85 2.34 -9.53
C ALA A 191 3.81 1.54 -8.73
N PHE A 192 2.53 1.59 -9.14
CA PHE A 192 1.40 0.91 -8.51
C PHE A 192 0.55 0.15 -9.53
N PRO A 193 1.06 -0.96 -10.09
CA PRO A 193 0.34 -1.78 -11.06
C PRO A 193 -0.96 -2.37 -10.50
N GLY A 194 -1.11 -2.53 -9.19
CA GLY A 194 -2.37 -2.95 -8.57
C GLY A 194 -3.55 -1.99 -8.83
N SER A 195 -3.29 -0.75 -9.23
CA SER A 195 -4.32 0.21 -9.67
C SER A 195 -4.76 0.04 -11.14
N VAL A 196 -4.10 -0.85 -11.89
CA VAL A 196 -4.37 -1.11 -13.31
C VAL A 196 -5.49 -2.14 -13.43
N LYS A 197 -6.56 -1.78 -14.15
CA LYS A 197 -7.77 -2.60 -14.31
C LYS A 197 -7.48 -4.01 -14.81
N LEU A 198 -6.53 -4.17 -15.74
CA LEU A 198 -6.16 -5.47 -16.28
C LEU A 198 -5.55 -6.40 -15.21
N LEU A 199 -4.67 -5.87 -14.34
CA LEU A 199 -4.10 -6.65 -13.25
C LEU A 199 -5.17 -7.00 -12.21
N GLN A 200 -6.03 -6.04 -11.85
CA GLN A 200 -7.15 -6.30 -10.94
C GLN A 200 -8.08 -7.39 -11.48
N MET A 201 -8.36 -7.39 -12.79
CA MET A 201 -9.11 -8.47 -13.43
C MET A 201 -8.43 -9.83 -13.30
N ALA A 202 -7.11 -9.90 -13.48
CA ALA A 202 -6.34 -11.12 -13.31
C ALA A 202 -6.31 -11.62 -11.85
N MET A 203 -6.36 -10.69 -10.89
CA MET A 203 -6.29 -10.96 -9.45
C MET A 203 -7.67 -11.12 -8.79
N ALA A 204 -8.77 -10.87 -9.50
CA ALA A 204 -10.12 -10.79 -8.94
C ALA A 204 -10.52 -12.07 -8.20
N GLN A 205 -10.27 -13.25 -8.77
CA GLN A 205 -10.62 -14.52 -8.14
C GLN A 205 -9.83 -14.75 -6.84
N LEU A 206 -8.53 -14.43 -6.82
CA LEU A 206 -7.70 -14.57 -5.63
C LEU A 206 -8.13 -13.60 -4.53
N ALA A 207 -8.40 -12.34 -4.89
CA ALA A 207 -8.92 -11.34 -3.96
C ALA A 207 -10.27 -11.76 -3.37
N ASP A 208 -11.18 -12.29 -4.19
CA ASP A 208 -12.49 -12.75 -3.73
C ASP A 208 -12.39 -13.95 -2.77
N GLN A 209 -11.48 -14.90 -3.03
CA GLN A 209 -11.21 -16.01 -2.12
C GLN A 209 -10.57 -15.53 -0.82
N GLY A 210 -9.61 -14.61 -0.91
CA GLY A 210 -8.96 -13.99 0.25
C GLY A 210 -9.95 -13.25 1.15
N ARG A 211 -10.82 -12.43 0.55
CA ARG A 211 -11.90 -11.74 1.28
C ARG A 211 -12.83 -12.73 1.98
N THR A 212 -13.23 -13.79 1.29
CA THR A 212 -14.09 -14.84 1.86
C THR A 212 -13.42 -15.48 3.08
N SER A 213 -12.13 -15.84 2.96
CA SER A 213 -11.37 -16.40 4.09
C SER A 213 -11.28 -15.44 5.27
N LEU A 214 -11.12 -14.14 5.03
CA LEU A 214 -11.10 -13.13 6.09
C LEU A 214 -12.46 -12.99 6.78
N LEU A 215 -13.57 -13.00 6.03
CA LEU A 215 -14.93 -12.95 6.60
C LEU A 215 -15.22 -14.18 7.49
N GLU A 216 -14.79 -15.37 7.07
CA GLU A 216 -14.87 -16.60 7.88
C GLU A 216 -14.05 -16.49 9.18
N LYS A 217 -12.95 -15.73 9.15
CA LYS A 217 -12.09 -15.43 10.31
C LYS A 217 -12.53 -14.19 11.09
N LYS A 218 -13.85 -13.92 11.15
CA LYS A 218 -14.46 -12.77 11.86
C LYS A 218 -14.06 -11.39 11.28
N GLY A 219 -13.67 -11.34 10.01
CA GLY A 219 -13.34 -10.10 9.33
C GLY A 219 -14.53 -9.15 9.25
N LEU A 220 -14.25 -7.87 9.53
CA LEU A 220 -15.19 -6.76 9.48
C LEU A 220 -14.74 -5.79 8.40
N ARG A 221 -15.39 -5.84 7.24
CA ARG A 221 -15.14 -4.92 6.14
C ARG A 221 -15.71 -3.53 6.45
N ALA A 222 -14.95 -2.49 6.12
CA ALA A 222 -15.36 -1.10 6.29
C ALA A 222 -14.94 -0.23 5.11
N LYS A 223 -15.78 0.75 4.79
CA LYS A 223 -15.48 1.85 3.87
C LYS A 223 -15.11 3.10 4.65
N LEU A 224 -13.91 3.61 4.40
CA LEU A 224 -13.37 4.81 5.04
C LEU A 224 -13.36 5.96 4.04
N LEU A 225 -13.88 7.13 4.41
CA LEU A 225 -13.91 8.33 3.55
C LEU A 225 -12.80 9.30 3.94
N CYS A 226 -11.85 9.53 3.03
CA CYS A 226 -10.75 10.48 3.16
C CYS A 226 -11.22 11.94 3.01
N GLU A 227 -10.37 12.89 3.41
CA GLU A 227 -10.62 14.34 3.27
C GLU A 227 -10.81 14.77 1.80
N ASN A 228 -10.01 14.19 0.90
CA ASN A 228 -10.09 14.43 -0.53
C ASN A 228 -11.29 13.74 -1.23
N GLY A 229 -12.15 13.05 -0.48
CA GLY A 229 -13.34 12.35 -0.99
C GLY A 229 -13.07 10.94 -1.53
N ASN A 230 -11.83 10.43 -1.45
CA ASN A 230 -11.57 9.03 -1.76
C ASN A 230 -12.23 8.09 -0.74
N GLU A 231 -12.67 6.94 -1.20
CA GLU A 231 -13.24 5.86 -0.40
C GLU A 231 -12.22 4.73 -0.36
N ILE A 232 -11.82 4.30 0.83
CA ILE A 232 -10.82 3.23 1.04
C ILE A 232 -11.51 1.98 1.55
N ASP A 233 -11.25 0.86 0.87
CA ASP A 233 -11.69 -0.48 1.26
C ASP A 233 -10.73 -1.06 2.29
N SER A 234 -11.30 -1.47 3.43
CA SER A 234 -10.55 -1.96 4.57
C SER A 234 -11.21 -3.18 5.21
N MET A 235 -10.40 -3.96 5.93
CA MET A 235 -10.82 -5.15 6.65
C MET A 235 -10.12 -5.20 8.00
N PHE A 236 -10.92 -5.31 9.06
CA PHE A 236 -10.44 -5.48 10.42
C PHE A 236 -10.70 -6.90 10.91
N VAL A 237 -9.72 -7.52 11.56
CA VAL A 237 -9.91 -8.78 12.31
C VAL A 237 -9.52 -8.53 13.76
N ASP A 238 -10.51 -8.57 14.63
CA ASP A 238 -10.32 -8.39 16.08
C ASP A 238 -9.88 -9.70 16.72
N ARG A 239 -8.81 -9.62 17.50
CA ARG A 239 -8.23 -10.75 18.24
C ARG A 239 -8.06 -10.44 19.72
N ARG A 240 -8.62 -9.33 20.22
CA ARG A 240 -8.57 -8.95 21.65
C ARG A 240 -9.19 -10.00 22.58
N SER A 241 -10.13 -10.79 22.07
CA SER A 241 -10.77 -11.90 22.77
C SER A 241 -9.92 -13.18 22.85
N ASP A 242 -8.80 -13.23 22.12
CA ASP A 242 -7.98 -14.44 22.05
C ASP A 242 -7.05 -14.54 23.27
N GLU A 243 -6.76 -15.77 23.70
CA GLU A 243 -6.00 -16.05 24.93
C GLU A 243 -4.53 -15.61 24.87
N THR A 244 -3.99 -15.33 23.68
CA THR A 244 -2.55 -15.07 23.47
C THR A 244 -2.08 -13.68 23.90
N GLY A 245 -2.97 -12.77 24.30
CA GLY A 245 -2.64 -11.40 24.75
C GLY A 245 -2.23 -10.43 23.63
N GLU A 246 -1.54 -10.90 22.58
CA GLU A 246 -1.08 -10.10 21.44
C GLU A 246 -2.19 -9.36 20.69
N GLY A 247 -3.44 -9.87 20.78
CA GLY A 247 -4.60 -9.25 20.17
C GLY A 247 -4.91 -7.82 20.65
N GLN A 248 -4.37 -7.40 21.80
CA GLN A 248 -4.47 -6.02 22.29
C GLN A 248 -3.67 -5.02 21.44
N THR A 249 -2.69 -5.50 20.69
CA THR A 249 -1.93 -4.68 19.73
C THR A 249 -2.54 -4.83 18.33
N LEU A 250 -2.78 -3.69 17.68
CA LEU A 250 -3.24 -3.64 16.29
C LEU A 250 -2.04 -3.53 15.35
N VAL A 251 -2.03 -4.34 14.30
CA VAL A 251 -1.11 -4.17 13.17
C VAL A 251 -1.87 -3.58 11.99
N VAL A 252 -1.53 -2.36 11.61
CA VAL A 252 -2.02 -1.73 10.38
C VAL A 252 -1.07 -2.09 9.25
N THR A 253 -1.58 -2.77 8.22
CA THR A 253 -0.75 -3.28 7.12
C THR A 253 -0.81 -2.39 5.88
N CYS A 254 0.33 -1.96 5.37
CA CYS A 254 0.49 -1.20 4.13
C CYS A 254 1.09 -2.12 3.06
N GLU A 255 0.29 -2.46 2.06
CA GLU A 255 0.62 -3.49 1.06
C GLU A 255 1.67 -3.04 0.02
N GLY A 256 2.13 -4.00 -0.77
CA GLY A 256 3.03 -3.77 -1.90
C GLY A 256 2.30 -3.24 -3.14
N ASN A 257 3.08 -2.89 -4.17
CA ASN A 257 2.57 -2.19 -5.35
C ASN A 257 1.60 -2.99 -6.27
N ALA A 258 1.55 -4.30 -6.08
CA ALA A 258 0.67 -5.24 -6.76
C ALA A 258 -0.05 -6.17 -5.77
N ALA A 259 -0.08 -5.80 -4.49
CA ALA A 259 -0.73 -6.56 -3.42
C ALA A 259 -1.99 -5.87 -2.92
N PHE A 260 -2.80 -6.67 -2.24
CA PHE A 260 -4.12 -6.31 -1.75
C PHE A 260 -4.28 -6.93 -0.37
N TYR A 261 -5.01 -6.27 0.52
CA TYR A 261 -5.17 -6.78 1.89
C TYR A 261 -5.78 -8.19 1.91
N GLU A 262 -6.57 -8.54 0.89
CA GLU A 262 -7.22 -9.84 0.79
C GLU A 262 -6.24 -11.01 0.74
N VAL A 263 -5.05 -10.81 0.16
CA VAL A 263 -4.06 -11.86 -0.13
C VAL A 263 -2.63 -11.46 0.20
N GLY A 264 -2.45 -10.37 0.94
CA GLY A 264 -1.17 -9.74 1.22
C GLY A 264 -0.63 -10.01 2.62
N ILE A 265 0.09 -9.03 3.16
CA ILE A 265 0.85 -9.17 4.41
C ILE A 265 -0.02 -9.16 5.68
N MET A 266 -1.30 -8.82 5.55
CA MET A 266 -2.28 -8.88 6.65
C MET A 266 -2.31 -10.25 7.34
N ASP A 267 -2.20 -11.35 6.59
CA ASP A 267 -2.27 -12.69 7.17
C ASP A 267 -1.00 -13.06 7.97
N THR A 268 0.15 -12.48 7.66
CA THR A 268 1.40 -12.67 8.42
C THR A 268 1.25 -12.19 9.86
N ALA A 269 0.82 -10.94 10.04
CA ALA A 269 0.59 -10.36 11.37
C ALA A 269 -0.54 -11.08 12.13
N ARG A 270 -1.61 -11.46 11.43
CA ARG A 270 -2.72 -12.23 12.01
C ARG A 270 -2.25 -13.59 12.53
N LYS A 271 -1.43 -14.30 11.76
CA LYS A 271 -0.82 -15.59 12.17
C LYS A 271 0.16 -15.43 13.33
N ALA A 272 0.77 -14.26 13.49
CA ALA A 272 1.58 -13.92 14.66
C ALA A 272 0.75 -13.55 15.90
N GLY A 273 -0.58 -13.57 15.81
CA GLY A 273 -1.48 -13.45 16.97
C GLY A 273 -2.15 -12.08 17.14
N TYR A 274 -1.68 -11.05 16.44
CA TYR A 274 -2.15 -9.66 16.56
C TYR A 274 -3.51 -9.41 15.94
N SER A 275 -4.26 -8.44 16.48
CA SER A 275 -5.37 -7.82 15.74
C SER A 275 -4.82 -7.14 14.50
N VAL A 276 -5.55 -7.16 13.37
CA VAL A 276 -5.04 -6.64 12.09
C VAL A 276 -6.05 -5.74 11.39
N LEU A 277 -5.56 -4.65 10.81
CA LEU A 277 -6.31 -3.76 9.92
C LEU A 277 -5.59 -3.68 8.58
N GLY A 278 -6.14 -4.37 7.59
CA GLY A 278 -5.69 -4.30 6.21
C GLY A 278 -6.55 -3.34 5.40
N TRP A 279 -5.97 -2.73 4.37
CA TRP A 279 -6.66 -1.79 3.50
C TRP A 279 -6.01 -1.77 2.11
N ASN A 280 -6.79 -1.35 1.10
CA ASN A 280 -6.33 -1.27 -0.28
C ASN A 280 -5.94 0.17 -0.64
N HIS A 281 -4.78 0.35 -1.27
CA HIS A 281 -4.31 1.64 -1.78
C HIS A 281 -5.37 2.36 -2.63
N PRO A 282 -5.38 3.70 -2.70
CA PRO A 282 -6.19 4.44 -3.67
C PRO A 282 -6.15 3.83 -5.07
N GLY A 283 -7.32 3.55 -5.64
CA GLY A 283 -7.48 2.92 -6.94
C GLY A 283 -7.29 1.40 -7.00
N PHE A 284 -7.06 0.72 -5.88
CA PHE A 284 -6.97 -0.76 -5.81
C PHE A 284 -8.34 -1.35 -5.46
N PHE A 285 -8.85 -2.23 -6.31
CA PHE A 285 -10.15 -2.90 -6.15
C PHE A 285 -11.27 -1.96 -5.69
N GLY A 286 -11.77 -2.12 -4.46
CA GLY A 286 -12.84 -1.30 -3.91
C GLY A 286 -12.44 0.16 -3.71
N SER A 287 -11.17 0.44 -3.44
CA SER A 287 -10.71 1.78 -3.14
C SER A 287 -10.77 2.70 -4.37
N THR A 288 -11.32 3.91 -4.21
CA THR A 288 -11.36 4.93 -5.25
C THR A 288 -10.08 5.77 -5.28
N GLY A 289 -9.97 6.71 -6.22
CA GLY A 289 -8.79 7.56 -6.36
C GLY A 289 -7.68 6.95 -7.21
N LYS A 290 -6.46 7.47 -7.03
CA LYS A 290 -5.24 7.08 -7.74
C LYS A 290 -4.06 7.11 -6.76
N PRO A 291 -3.13 6.14 -6.82
CA PRO A 291 -2.07 5.99 -5.81
C PRO A 291 -0.92 6.98 -6.07
N PHE A 292 -1.23 8.28 -5.95
CA PHE A 292 -0.24 9.34 -5.90
C PHE A 292 0.20 9.58 -4.45
N PRO A 293 1.40 10.15 -4.22
CA PRO A 293 1.93 10.34 -2.87
C PRO A 293 1.01 11.12 -1.93
N ASP A 294 0.27 12.12 -2.41
CA ASP A 294 -0.77 12.82 -1.65
C ASP A 294 -1.94 11.93 -1.27
N GLN A 295 -2.46 11.12 -2.19
CA GLN A 295 -3.61 10.26 -1.92
C GLN A 295 -3.25 9.08 -0.99
N GLU A 296 -2.02 8.55 -1.07
CA GLU A 296 -1.51 7.56 -0.11
C GLU A 296 -1.48 8.11 1.32
N ARG A 297 -1.06 9.39 1.47
CA ARG A 297 -1.00 10.08 2.77
C ARG A 297 -2.39 10.26 3.38
N GLU A 298 -3.35 10.70 2.59
CA GLU A 298 -4.75 10.84 3.03
C GLU A 298 -5.38 9.49 3.38
N ALA A 299 -5.03 8.42 2.65
CA ALA A 299 -5.54 7.08 2.90
C ALA A 299 -5.04 6.52 4.24
N ILE A 300 -3.73 6.60 4.52
CA ILE A 300 -3.22 6.12 5.81
C ILE A 300 -3.71 6.97 6.99
N ASP A 301 -3.92 8.28 6.79
CA ASP A 301 -4.46 9.15 7.82
C ASP A 301 -5.88 8.72 8.26
N VAL A 302 -6.80 8.49 7.31
CA VAL A 302 -8.15 8.01 7.67
C VAL A 302 -8.14 6.61 8.27
N VAL A 303 -7.21 5.73 7.84
CA VAL A 303 -7.03 4.39 8.42
C VAL A 303 -6.60 4.47 9.88
N MET A 304 -5.65 5.35 10.20
CA MET A 304 -5.19 5.59 11.58
C MET A 304 -6.30 6.19 12.45
N LYS A 305 -7.03 7.20 11.93
CA LYS A 305 -8.19 7.78 12.63
C LYS A 305 -9.28 6.75 12.90
N TYR A 306 -9.56 5.87 11.94
CA TYR A 306 -10.51 4.78 12.11
C TYR A 306 -10.07 3.79 13.19
N ALA A 307 -8.79 3.39 13.18
CA ALA A 307 -8.21 2.48 14.16
C ALA A 307 -8.37 3.01 15.60
N VAL A 308 -8.09 4.30 15.82
CA VAL A 308 -8.16 4.87 17.16
C VAL A 308 -9.60 5.21 17.55
N THR A 309 -10.29 5.99 16.72
CA THR A 309 -11.61 6.55 17.10
C THR A 309 -12.72 5.51 17.07
N LYS A 310 -12.68 4.57 16.10
CA LYS A 310 -13.79 3.62 15.89
C LYS A 310 -13.47 2.22 16.39
N LEU A 311 -12.24 1.74 16.23
CA LEU A 311 -11.84 0.41 16.71
C LEU A 311 -11.35 0.43 18.17
N GLY A 312 -11.00 1.60 18.70
CA GLY A 312 -10.66 1.81 20.11
C GLY A 312 -9.26 1.33 20.49
N PHE A 313 -8.30 1.39 19.56
CA PHE A 313 -6.89 1.12 19.88
C PHE A 313 -6.18 2.42 20.22
N GLU A 314 -5.43 2.43 21.32
CA GLU A 314 -4.50 3.51 21.62
C GLU A 314 -3.37 3.54 20.58
N VAL A 315 -2.87 4.74 20.25
CA VAL A 315 -1.81 4.92 19.24
C VAL A 315 -0.56 4.09 19.59
N ASP A 316 -0.19 4.05 20.87
CA ASP A 316 0.95 3.29 21.40
C ASP A 316 0.74 1.76 21.41
N ASN A 317 -0.44 1.29 21.02
CA ASN A 317 -0.77 -0.10 20.76
C ASN A 317 -0.93 -0.42 19.27
N ILE A 318 -0.47 0.47 18.38
CA ILE A 318 -0.49 0.27 16.93
C ILE A 318 0.92 0.02 16.39
N ILE A 319 1.10 -1.05 15.63
CA ILE A 319 2.29 -1.32 14.82
C ILE A 319 1.95 -1.03 13.36
N LEU A 320 2.82 -0.29 12.67
CA LEU A 320 2.74 -0.11 11.23
C LEU A 320 3.62 -1.15 10.54
N PHE A 321 3.00 -2.04 9.79
CA PHE A 321 3.70 -3.08 9.03
C PHE A 321 3.57 -2.81 7.54
N ALA A 322 4.69 -2.71 6.83
CA ALA A 322 4.72 -2.43 5.41
C ALA A 322 5.53 -3.44 4.62
N TRP A 323 5.10 -3.67 3.39
CA TRP A 323 5.88 -4.40 2.40
C TRP A 323 6.19 -3.53 1.19
N SER A 324 7.45 -3.54 0.76
CA SER A 324 7.87 -2.90 -0.49
C SER A 324 7.52 -1.41 -0.52
N ILE A 325 6.78 -0.96 -1.55
CA ILE A 325 6.33 0.42 -1.70
C ILE A 325 5.46 0.92 -0.55
N GLY A 326 4.75 0.01 0.15
CA GLY A 326 3.96 0.33 1.34
C GLY A 326 4.79 0.95 2.46
N GLY A 327 6.13 0.80 2.42
CA GLY A 327 7.03 1.46 3.36
C GLY A 327 6.97 2.99 3.30
N TYR A 328 6.67 3.58 2.14
CA TYR A 328 6.38 5.02 2.04
C TYR A 328 5.16 5.40 2.88
N THR A 329 4.08 4.63 2.73
CA THR A 329 2.82 4.91 3.39
C THR A 329 2.91 4.68 4.90
N ALA A 330 3.53 3.57 5.34
CA ALA A 330 3.75 3.28 6.75
C ALA A 330 4.69 4.28 7.43
N SER A 331 5.79 4.67 6.77
CA SER A 331 6.70 5.66 7.34
C SER A 331 6.09 7.06 7.42
N TYR A 332 5.21 7.43 6.47
CA TYR A 332 4.39 8.63 6.63
C TYR A 332 3.44 8.52 7.83
N GLY A 333 2.74 7.40 8.00
CA GLY A 333 1.92 7.15 9.18
C GLY A 333 2.71 7.33 10.49
N ALA A 334 3.90 6.74 10.58
CA ALA A 334 4.78 6.86 11.74
C ALA A 334 5.27 8.30 11.99
N MET A 335 5.47 9.08 10.93
CA MET A 335 5.84 10.49 11.04
C MET A 335 4.68 11.35 11.58
N MET A 336 3.44 11.02 11.20
CA MET A 336 2.24 11.79 11.58
C MET A 336 1.67 11.39 12.95
N TYR A 337 1.90 10.14 13.34
CA TYR A 337 1.48 9.52 14.60
C TYR A 337 2.73 8.96 15.30
N PRO A 338 3.62 9.81 15.85
CA PRO A 338 4.93 9.38 16.32
C PRO A 338 4.90 8.47 17.56
N ASP A 339 3.76 8.41 18.25
CA ASP A 339 3.53 7.54 19.40
C ASP A 339 3.21 6.09 19.03
N VAL A 340 3.13 5.74 17.73
CA VAL A 340 2.92 4.33 17.34
C VAL A 340 3.95 3.42 17.99
N LYS A 341 3.51 2.20 18.33
CA LYS A 341 4.31 1.21 19.08
C LYS A 341 5.61 0.86 18.38
N ALA A 342 5.53 0.64 17.07
CA ALA A 342 6.62 0.14 16.25
C ALA A 342 6.35 0.30 14.75
N VAL A 343 7.42 0.29 13.95
CA VAL A 343 7.34 0.20 12.48
C VAL A 343 8.16 -1.00 12.00
N VAL A 344 7.54 -1.87 11.20
CA VAL A 344 8.18 -3.02 10.55
C VAL A 344 8.15 -2.81 9.04
N LEU A 345 9.32 -2.75 8.40
CA LEU A 345 9.48 -2.49 6.97
C LEU A 345 10.12 -3.70 6.29
N ASP A 346 9.31 -4.49 5.60
CA ASP A 346 9.74 -5.67 4.86
C ASP A 346 10.01 -5.34 3.40
N ALA A 347 11.20 -5.70 2.91
CA ALA A 347 11.62 -5.51 1.52
C ALA A 347 11.41 -4.07 1.01
N THR A 348 11.65 -3.05 1.84
CA THR A 348 11.46 -1.64 1.45
C THR A 348 12.75 -0.96 0.98
N PHE A 349 12.65 0.31 0.59
CA PHE A 349 13.73 1.11 0.03
C PHE A 349 13.86 2.49 0.68
N ASP A 350 14.96 3.20 0.43
CA ASP A 350 15.18 4.55 0.92
C ASP A 350 14.42 5.63 0.10
N GLY A 351 14.48 5.54 -1.23
CA GLY A 351 13.66 6.34 -2.13
C GLY A 351 13.54 5.74 -3.54
N ILE A 352 12.40 5.95 -4.20
CA ILE A 352 12.06 5.24 -5.45
C ILE A 352 12.86 5.70 -6.68
N ILE A 353 13.47 6.89 -6.65
CA ILE A 353 14.15 7.51 -7.82
C ILE A 353 15.20 6.57 -8.42
N GLN A 354 16.04 5.95 -7.59
CA GLN A 354 17.12 5.09 -8.09
C GLN A 354 16.60 3.75 -8.62
N LEU A 355 15.53 3.21 -8.02
CA LEU A 355 14.87 1.99 -8.51
C LEU A 355 14.24 2.24 -9.88
N GLY A 356 13.48 3.33 -10.03
CA GLY A 356 12.85 3.68 -11.30
C GLY A 356 13.89 3.95 -12.40
N ALA A 357 14.96 4.68 -12.08
CA ALA A 357 16.04 4.96 -13.03
C ALA A 357 16.77 3.70 -13.49
N ALA A 358 17.00 2.73 -12.61
CA ALA A 358 17.71 1.48 -12.93
C ALA A 358 16.94 0.55 -13.88
N ARG A 359 15.62 0.74 -14.03
CA ARG A 359 14.75 -0.09 -14.90
C ARG A 359 14.48 0.53 -16.27
N MET A 360 15.05 1.69 -16.55
CA MET A 360 14.73 2.46 -17.74
C MET A 360 15.93 2.51 -18.70
N PRO A 361 15.68 2.59 -20.02
CA PRO A 361 16.75 2.78 -20.99
C PRO A 361 17.58 4.04 -20.70
N SER A 362 18.88 4.00 -21.01
CA SER A 362 19.83 5.08 -20.70
C SER A 362 19.38 6.46 -21.19
N PHE A 363 18.73 6.54 -22.36
CA PHE A 363 18.22 7.80 -22.92
C PHE A 363 17.07 8.42 -22.09
N ALA A 364 16.35 7.62 -21.31
CA ALA A 364 15.17 8.04 -20.56
C ALA A 364 15.48 8.36 -19.09
N VAL A 365 16.67 8.01 -18.58
CA VAL A 365 17.03 8.11 -17.16
C VAL A 365 16.77 9.50 -16.56
N ASN A 366 17.20 10.57 -17.25
CA ASN A 366 17.02 11.94 -16.74
C ASN A 366 15.54 12.36 -16.72
N THR A 367 14.80 12.01 -17.77
CA THR A 367 13.35 12.25 -17.84
C THR A 367 12.61 11.51 -16.73
N VAL A 368 12.96 10.23 -16.51
CA VAL A 368 12.36 9.40 -15.45
C VAL A 368 12.64 10.00 -14.08
N LYS A 369 13.89 10.36 -13.78
CA LYS A 369 14.25 11.01 -12.51
C LYS A 369 13.43 12.29 -12.28
N ARG A 370 13.27 13.11 -13.32
CA ARG A 370 12.47 14.35 -13.27
C ARG A 370 10.98 14.07 -13.03
N VAL A 371 10.39 13.15 -13.78
CA VAL A 371 8.97 12.77 -13.65
C VAL A 371 8.67 12.15 -12.29
N ILE A 372 9.54 11.26 -11.80
CA ILE A 372 9.41 10.66 -10.46
C ILE A 372 9.47 11.75 -9.39
N ARG A 373 10.44 12.67 -9.43
CA ARG A 373 10.53 13.77 -8.45
C ARG A 373 9.27 14.62 -8.40
N LYS A 374 8.62 14.82 -9.56
CA LYS A 374 7.45 15.69 -9.64
C LYS A 374 6.14 15.00 -9.24
N TYR A 375 5.93 13.75 -9.64
CA TYR A 375 4.62 13.10 -9.48
C TYR A 375 4.64 11.87 -8.58
N MET A 376 5.78 11.22 -8.38
CA MET A 376 5.91 9.95 -7.64
C MET A 376 7.08 10.00 -6.66
N PHE A 377 7.24 11.12 -5.94
CA PHE A 377 8.34 11.28 -5.00
C PHE A 377 8.06 10.50 -3.71
N LEU A 378 8.47 9.24 -3.71
CA LEU A 378 8.38 8.33 -2.57
C LEU A 378 9.74 8.25 -1.88
N ASP A 379 9.88 8.93 -0.74
CA ASP A 379 11.09 9.02 0.07
C ASP A 379 10.80 8.57 1.50
N VAL A 380 11.08 7.29 1.74
CA VAL A 380 10.86 6.61 3.03
C VAL A 380 11.83 7.15 4.06
N THR A 381 13.09 7.41 3.68
CA THR A 381 14.10 7.95 4.62
C THR A 381 13.64 9.26 5.21
N ARG A 382 13.15 10.20 4.39
CA ARG A 382 12.69 11.52 4.87
C ARG A 382 11.57 11.43 5.90
N GLN A 383 10.76 10.38 5.84
CA GLN A 383 9.63 10.16 6.75
C GLN A 383 10.09 9.43 8.01
N ILE A 384 10.78 8.28 7.87
CA ILE A 384 11.11 7.40 9.00
C ILE A 384 12.09 8.03 9.99
N VAL A 385 12.99 8.92 9.55
CA VAL A 385 13.95 9.59 10.45
C VAL A 385 13.26 10.50 11.47
N LYS A 386 12.02 10.93 11.20
CA LYS A 386 11.22 11.75 12.13
C LYS A 386 10.48 10.92 13.18
N TYR A 387 10.39 9.61 12.97
CA TYR A 387 9.81 8.70 13.94
C TYR A 387 10.89 8.21 14.92
N SER A 388 10.68 8.47 16.21
CA SER A 388 11.66 8.16 17.26
C SER A 388 11.49 6.77 17.88
N GLY A 389 10.40 6.06 17.57
CA GLY A 389 10.14 4.74 18.13
C GLY A 389 10.92 3.60 17.47
N PRO A 390 10.65 2.35 17.89
CA PRO A 390 11.30 1.14 17.38
C PRO A 390 11.02 0.88 15.90
N VAL A 391 12.07 0.55 15.13
CA VAL A 391 12.00 0.26 13.68
C VAL A 391 12.72 -1.05 13.38
N GLN A 392 12.07 -1.95 12.64
CA GLN A 392 12.70 -3.17 12.11
C GLN A 392 12.68 -3.12 10.59
N LEU A 393 13.84 -3.30 9.97
CA LEU A 393 13.97 -3.57 8.55
C LEU A 393 14.08 -5.08 8.34
N ILE A 394 13.43 -5.62 7.31
CA ILE A 394 13.61 -7.01 6.89
C ILE A 394 14.13 -7.00 5.46
N ARG A 395 15.39 -7.39 5.29
CA ARG A 395 16.06 -7.45 3.99
C ARG A 395 15.92 -8.85 3.40
N ARG A 396 15.35 -8.93 2.20
CA ARG A 396 15.33 -10.15 1.38
C ARG A 396 16.73 -10.39 0.80
N GLN A 397 17.32 -11.57 1.02
CA GLN A 397 18.67 -11.87 0.53
C GLN A 397 18.70 -12.08 -0.98
N ARG A 398 17.66 -12.69 -1.55
CA ARG A 398 17.53 -12.96 -3.00
C ARG A 398 16.67 -11.90 -3.71
N GLU A 399 16.83 -10.64 -3.30
CA GLU A 399 16.01 -9.51 -3.73
C GLU A 399 16.28 -9.07 -5.19
N GLU A 400 15.26 -9.17 -6.03
CA GLU A 400 15.29 -8.87 -7.46
C GLU A 400 14.57 -7.58 -7.86
N ILE A 401 13.78 -6.98 -6.95
CA ILE A 401 12.96 -5.78 -7.20
C ILE A 401 13.60 -4.54 -6.58
N ILE A 402 14.04 -4.64 -5.33
CA ILE A 402 14.53 -3.52 -4.51
C ILE A 402 16.05 -3.30 -4.67
N THR A 403 16.67 -4.02 -5.59
CA THR A 403 18.05 -3.83 -6.02
C THR A 403 18.12 -3.02 -7.32
N THR A 404 19.16 -2.18 -7.47
CA THR A 404 19.42 -1.52 -8.77
C THR A 404 20.16 -2.42 -9.74
N ARG A 405 20.85 -3.45 -9.24
CA ARG A 405 21.39 -4.55 -10.04
C ARG A 405 20.96 -5.88 -9.41
N PRO A 406 20.18 -6.72 -10.12
CA PRO A 406 19.75 -8.01 -9.60
C PRO A 406 20.94 -8.84 -9.12
N GLN A 407 20.76 -9.61 -8.05
CA GLN A 407 21.78 -10.50 -7.46
C GLN A 407 23.05 -9.80 -6.95
N VAL A 408 23.06 -8.47 -6.84
CA VAL A 408 24.18 -7.73 -6.23
C VAL A 408 23.72 -7.11 -4.89
N PRO A 409 23.97 -7.76 -3.75
CA PRO A 409 23.40 -7.38 -2.44
C PRO A 409 23.65 -5.93 -2.06
N ILE A 410 24.84 -5.40 -2.36
CA ILE A 410 25.23 -4.02 -2.04
C ILE A 410 24.32 -2.96 -2.67
N THR A 411 23.64 -3.32 -3.76
CA THR A 411 22.74 -2.42 -4.48
C THR A 411 21.31 -2.41 -3.96
N ASN A 412 21.01 -3.21 -2.93
CA ASN A 412 19.71 -3.25 -2.28
C ASN A 412 19.43 -1.88 -1.62
N ARG A 413 18.30 -1.26 -1.97
CA ARG A 413 17.95 0.07 -1.45
C ARG A 413 17.56 0.07 0.03
N GLY A 414 17.24 -1.09 0.60
CA GLY A 414 17.10 -1.27 2.06
C GLY A 414 18.41 -1.03 2.81
N ASN A 415 19.57 -1.31 2.19
CA ASN A 415 20.88 -1.02 2.79
C ASN A 415 21.09 0.50 2.96
N TYR A 416 20.72 1.27 1.94
CA TYR A 416 20.78 2.73 1.98
C TYR A 416 19.81 3.30 3.00
N LEU A 417 18.64 2.67 3.18
CA LEU A 417 17.67 3.09 4.19
C LEU A 417 18.23 2.90 5.60
N LEU A 418 18.80 1.71 5.88
CA LEU A 418 19.47 1.43 7.15
C LEU A 418 20.57 2.44 7.43
N TRP A 419 21.51 2.60 6.49
CA TRP A 419 22.65 3.49 6.65
C TRP A 419 22.21 4.94 6.93
N LYS A 420 21.27 5.49 6.15
CA LYS A 420 20.77 6.86 6.37
C LYS A 420 20.03 7.01 7.70
N MET A 421 19.27 5.99 8.11
CA MET A 421 18.58 5.99 9.40
C MET A 421 19.58 5.96 10.56
N LEU A 422 20.60 5.09 10.50
CA LEU A 422 21.65 5.03 11.52
C LEU A 422 22.45 6.34 11.57
N LEU A 423 22.80 6.89 10.41
CA LEU A 423 23.51 8.18 10.31
C LEU A 423 22.72 9.32 10.98
N TYR A 424 21.41 9.36 10.77
CA TYR A 424 20.54 10.34 11.44
C TYR A 424 20.41 10.06 12.93
N ARG A 425 20.15 8.81 13.33
CA ARG A 425 19.92 8.47 14.75
C ARG A 425 21.18 8.62 15.61
N TYR A 426 22.35 8.31 15.06
CA TYR A 426 23.62 8.21 15.80
C TYR A 426 24.78 8.90 15.06
N PRO A 427 24.72 10.23 14.85
CA PRO A 427 25.68 10.93 13.99
C PRO A 427 27.14 10.81 14.45
N ASN A 428 27.39 10.65 15.76
CA ASN A 428 28.74 10.49 16.31
C ASN A 428 29.18 9.03 16.50
N ILE A 429 28.33 8.06 16.17
CA ILE A 429 28.69 6.63 16.08
C ILE A 429 29.00 6.27 14.61
N ILE A 430 28.25 6.84 13.67
CA ILE A 430 28.43 6.58 12.24
C ILE A 430 29.55 7.47 11.68
N SER A 431 30.80 7.01 11.84
CA SER A 431 32.01 7.62 11.25
C SER A 431 32.26 7.08 9.83
N GLU A 432 33.27 7.64 9.16
CA GLU A 432 33.72 7.14 7.85
C GLU A 432 34.13 5.65 7.93
N LYS A 433 34.96 5.28 8.94
CA LYS A 433 35.40 3.89 9.14
C LYS A 433 34.27 2.95 9.53
N SER A 434 33.36 3.37 10.41
CA SER A 434 32.22 2.52 10.76
C SER A 434 31.23 2.38 9.60
N THR A 435 31.12 3.40 8.74
CA THR A 435 30.39 3.32 7.47
C THR A 435 31.02 2.30 6.51
N GLU A 436 32.34 2.26 6.38
CA GLU A 436 33.03 1.25 5.57
C GLU A 436 32.76 -0.17 6.08
N ALA A 437 32.87 -0.40 7.40
CA ALA A 437 32.58 -1.69 8.01
C ALA A 437 31.11 -2.10 7.80
N LEU A 438 30.17 -1.16 7.96
CA LEU A 438 28.74 -1.37 7.68
C LEU A 438 28.52 -1.78 6.23
N TRP A 439 29.14 -1.10 5.26
CA TRP A 439 28.97 -1.43 3.85
C TRP A 439 29.62 -2.77 3.49
N GLN A 440 30.73 -3.16 4.11
CA GLN A 440 31.28 -4.51 3.98
C GLN A 440 30.31 -5.56 4.51
N TYR A 441 29.69 -5.32 5.67
CA TYR A 441 28.67 -6.19 6.24
C TYR A 441 27.43 -6.31 5.34
N LEU A 442 26.96 -5.20 4.77
CA LEU A 442 25.80 -5.17 3.86
C LEU A 442 26.11 -5.71 2.45
N ALA A 443 27.39 -5.79 2.06
CA ALA A 443 27.83 -6.40 0.82
C ALA A 443 27.81 -7.94 0.88
N ALA A 444 27.87 -8.52 2.08
CA ALA A 444 27.87 -9.97 2.27
C ALA A 444 26.56 -10.60 1.75
N TYR A 445 26.71 -11.76 1.09
CA TYR A 445 25.61 -12.49 0.48
C TYR A 445 24.76 -13.23 1.52
N ASP A 446 25.39 -13.74 2.57
CA ASP A 446 24.79 -14.62 3.56
C ASP A 446 25.27 -14.28 4.98
N SER A 447 24.71 -14.98 5.97
CA SER A 447 25.06 -14.80 7.39
C SER A 447 26.52 -15.13 7.66
N THR A 448 27.10 -16.11 6.98
CA THR A 448 28.52 -16.49 7.14
C THR A 448 29.46 -15.34 6.74
N GLY A 449 29.20 -14.69 5.61
CA GLY A 449 29.96 -13.51 5.19
C GLY A 449 29.80 -12.34 6.15
N GLN A 450 28.61 -12.16 6.71
CA GLN A 450 28.33 -11.15 7.73
C GLN A 450 29.10 -11.41 9.04
N GLU A 451 29.11 -12.65 9.51
CA GLU A 451 29.87 -13.10 10.67
C GLU A 451 31.39 -12.92 10.45
N SER A 452 31.88 -13.18 9.23
CA SER A 452 33.28 -12.94 8.88
C SER A 452 33.66 -11.47 8.98
N VAL A 453 32.79 -10.55 8.52
CA VAL A 453 33.02 -9.11 8.68
C VAL A 453 33.02 -8.71 10.15
N ILE A 454 32.11 -9.26 10.96
CA ILE A 454 32.07 -9.02 12.41
C ILE A 454 33.38 -9.50 13.06
N ALA A 455 33.80 -10.73 12.78
CA ALA A 455 35.02 -11.31 13.34
C ALA A 455 36.28 -10.50 12.95
N LYS A 456 36.35 -10.02 11.70
CA LYS A 456 37.46 -9.17 11.22
C LYS A 456 37.55 -7.84 11.97
N ASN A 457 36.44 -7.32 12.49
CA ASN A 457 36.36 -6.07 13.23
C ASN A 457 36.38 -6.26 14.75
N GLY A 458 36.86 -7.41 15.25
CA GLY A 458 37.03 -7.66 16.68
C GLY A 458 35.82 -8.30 17.37
N GLY A 459 34.77 -8.65 16.63
CA GLY A 459 33.54 -9.23 17.19
C GLY A 459 32.55 -8.17 17.66
N ILE A 460 31.45 -8.63 18.28
CA ILE A 460 30.44 -7.78 18.93
C ILE A 460 30.23 -8.32 20.35
N ASP A 461 30.55 -7.55 21.37
CA ASP A 461 30.07 -7.78 22.73
C ASP A 461 28.67 -7.16 22.87
N GLU A 462 27.64 -7.99 22.71
CA GLU A 462 26.24 -7.53 22.76
C GLU A 462 25.91 -6.85 24.10
N GLU A 463 26.40 -7.35 25.23
CA GLU A 463 26.11 -6.78 26.54
C GLU A 463 26.81 -5.43 26.73
N ALA A 464 28.05 -5.29 26.27
CA ALA A 464 28.74 -4.01 26.28
C ALA A 464 28.06 -2.98 25.37
N CYS A 465 27.66 -3.38 24.16
CA CYS A 465 26.90 -2.53 23.24
C CYS A 465 25.56 -2.07 23.84
N GLU A 466 24.77 -2.99 24.39
CA GLU A 466 23.52 -2.68 25.09
C GLU A 466 23.74 -1.71 26.26
N ARG A 467 24.80 -1.90 27.07
CA ARG A 467 25.15 -0.99 28.17
C ARG A 467 25.52 0.41 27.66
N ARG A 468 26.29 0.52 26.57
CA ARG A 468 26.66 1.79 25.94
C ARG A 468 25.46 2.53 25.35
N LEU A 469 24.50 1.79 24.80
CA LEU A 469 23.29 2.32 24.16
C LEU A 469 22.11 2.52 25.14
N THR A 470 22.28 2.16 26.41
CA THR A 470 21.25 2.37 27.43
C THR A 470 21.09 3.86 27.74
N LEU A 471 19.85 4.37 27.67
CA LEU A 471 19.53 5.79 27.84
C LEU A 471 18.87 6.07 29.20
N LYS A 472 18.89 7.33 29.63
CA LYS A 472 18.18 7.78 30.86
C LYS A 472 16.70 8.07 30.65
N LYS A 473 16.30 8.32 29.40
CA LYS A 473 14.93 8.67 28.99
C LYS A 473 14.63 7.99 27.65
N LYS A 474 13.36 7.98 27.24
CA LYS A 474 12.98 7.59 25.88
C LYS A 474 13.83 8.36 24.86
N PRO A 475 14.33 7.71 23.80
CA PRO A 475 15.18 8.36 22.81
C PRO A 475 14.42 9.47 22.09
N ILE A 476 15.09 10.62 21.93
CA ILE A 476 14.70 11.67 20.99
C ILE A 476 15.87 11.78 20.03
N PHE A 477 15.66 11.36 18.78
CA PHE A 477 16.71 11.39 17.77
C PHE A 477 16.78 12.76 17.09
N PRO A 478 17.97 13.22 16.65
CA PRO A 478 19.28 12.54 16.71
C PRO A 478 19.89 12.49 18.12
N LEU A 479 20.62 11.41 18.46
CA LEU A 479 21.37 11.30 19.71
C LEU A 479 22.77 11.91 19.57
N GLU A 480 22.83 13.24 19.46
CA GLU A 480 24.06 13.97 19.08
C GLU A 480 25.25 13.69 20.00
N LYS A 481 25.05 13.55 21.32
CA LYS A 481 26.18 13.36 22.25
C LYS A 481 26.69 11.92 22.35
N LEU A 482 25.95 10.95 21.82
CA LEU A 482 26.29 9.54 21.96
C LEU A 482 27.36 9.15 20.93
N GLY A 483 28.49 8.62 21.39
CA GLY A 483 29.61 8.22 20.53
C GLY A 483 30.71 9.28 20.36
N GLU A 484 30.54 10.48 20.92
CA GLU A 484 31.50 11.59 20.75
C GLU A 484 32.90 11.24 21.28
N SER A 485 32.97 10.60 22.45
CA SER A 485 34.23 10.23 23.13
C SER A 485 34.69 8.79 22.86
N TRP A 486 34.04 8.07 21.95
CA TRP A 486 34.33 6.66 21.69
C TRP A 486 35.51 6.49 20.74
N SER A 487 36.26 5.40 20.89
CA SER A 487 37.29 5.04 19.93
C SER A 487 36.67 4.62 18.59
N GLU A 488 37.48 4.56 17.53
CA GLU A 488 36.99 4.11 16.22
C GLU A 488 36.55 2.64 16.27
N GLU A 489 37.23 1.81 17.05
CA GLU A 489 36.88 0.41 17.27
C GLU A 489 35.51 0.29 17.94
N GLU A 490 35.24 1.09 18.98
CA GLU A 490 33.94 1.14 19.64
C GLU A 490 32.82 1.60 18.71
N ARG A 491 33.10 2.59 17.84
CA ARG A 491 32.15 3.06 16.82
C ARG A 491 31.84 1.99 15.79
N ILE A 492 32.85 1.25 15.32
CA ILE A 492 32.68 0.12 14.39
C ILE A 492 31.86 -0.99 15.05
N GLU A 493 32.23 -1.41 16.26
CA GLU A 493 31.55 -2.46 17.02
C GLU A 493 30.05 -2.12 17.18
N VAL A 494 29.76 -0.92 17.69
CA VAL A 494 28.37 -0.49 17.93
C VAL A 494 27.61 -0.30 16.61
N THR A 495 28.26 0.14 15.54
CA THR A 495 27.61 0.25 14.22
C THR A 495 27.19 -1.11 13.69
N LEU A 496 28.05 -2.12 13.78
CA LEU A 496 27.72 -3.49 13.37
C LEU A 496 26.64 -4.10 14.27
N PHE A 497 26.71 -3.88 15.59
CA PHE A 497 25.65 -4.25 16.51
C PHE A 497 24.30 -3.63 16.14
N LEU A 498 24.26 -2.32 15.86
CA LEU A 498 23.04 -1.64 15.42
C LEU A 498 22.52 -2.23 14.10
N ALA A 499 23.39 -2.60 13.17
CA ALA A 499 22.97 -3.26 11.93
C ALA A 499 22.24 -4.59 12.20
N THR A 500 22.73 -5.42 13.13
CA THR A 500 22.06 -6.69 13.49
C THR A 500 20.74 -6.48 14.23
N LYS A 501 20.58 -5.40 14.99
CA LYS A 501 19.34 -5.09 15.70
C LYS A 501 18.28 -4.44 14.80
N TYR A 502 18.67 -3.56 13.88
CA TYR A 502 17.72 -2.84 13.02
C TYR A 502 17.40 -3.57 11.72
N MET A 503 18.19 -4.54 11.28
CA MET A 503 17.97 -5.25 10.01
C MET A 503 18.04 -6.78 10.19
N ALA A 504 16.90 -7.44 10.03
CA ALA A 504 16.81 -8.88 9.91
C ALA A 504 17.02 -9.30 8.45
N HIS A 505 17.55 -10.50 8.25
CA HIS A 505 17.75 -11.08 6.93
C HIS A 505 16.83 -12.27 6.73
N PHE A 506 16.07 -12.25 5.63
CA PHE A 506 15.19 -13.36 5.26
C PHE A 506 15.63 -13.91 3.90
N ASP A 507 15.97 -15.19 3.86
CA ASP A 507 16.41 -15.86 2.64
C ASP A 507 15.23 -16.19 1.70
N ALA A 508 14.76 -15.17 1.00
CA ALA A 508 13.71 -15.31 0.00
C ALA A 508 13.84 -14.26 -1.11
N THR A 509 13.12 -14.49 -2.21
CA THR A 509 12.85 -13.48 -3.24
C THR A 509 11.76 -12.51 -2.80
N HIS A 510 11.51 -11.47 -3.58
CA HIS A 510 10.64 -10.36 -3.19
C HIS A 510 9.20 -10.78 -2.86
N CYS A 511 8.61 -11.65 -3.69
CA CYS A 511 7.18 -11.99 -3.63
C CYS A 511 6.83 -13.14 -2.67
N ILE A 512 7.81 -13.72 -1.97
CA ILE A 512 7.53 -14.78 -0.99
C ILE A 512 6.96 -14.16 0.28
N ALA A 513 5.81 -14.66 0.73
CA ALA A 513 5.15 -14.19 1.94
C ALA A 513 6.08 -14.30 3.16
N LEU A 514 6.12 -13.25 3.98
CA LEU A 514 6.91 -13.25 5.21
C LEU A 514 6.28 -14.22 6.23
N PRO A 515 7.03 -15.20 6.77
CA PRO A 515 6.52 -16.08 7.81
C PRO A 515 6.20 -15.30 9.10
N ALA A 516 5.20 -15.75 9.86
CA ALA A 516 4.83 -15.13 11.13
C ALA A 516 5.99 -15.08 12.15
N SER A 517 6.93 -16.04 12.09
CA SER A 517 8.12 -16.08 12.95
C SER A 517 9.09 -14.91 12.74
N TYR A 518 9.04 -14.24 11.58
CA TYR A 518 9.84 -13.05 11.29
C TYR A 518 9.13 -11.75 11.68
N PHE A 519 7.83 -11.81 12.04
CA PHE A 519 7.09 -10.66 12.53
C PHE A 519 7.28 -10.53 14.04
N GLN A 520 8.40 -9.93 14.44
CA GLN A 520 8.79 -9.74 15.84
C GLN A 520 8.77 -8.25 16.21
N MET A 521 8.62 -7.96 17.50
CA MET A 521 8.71 -6.60 18.00
C MET A 521 10.11 -6.03 17.73
N PRO A 522 10.23 -4.84 17.11
CA PRO A 522 11.54 -4.28 16.82
C PRO A 522 12.36 -3.99 18.08
N TRP A 523 13.69 -4.00 17.94
CA TRP A 523 14.60 -3.62 19.00
C TRP A 523 14.36 -2.16 19.45
N ALA A 524 14.43 -1.94 20.75
CA ALA A 524 14.24 -0.65 21.38
C ALA A 524 15.34 -0.38 22.43
N HIS A 525 15.73 0.88 22.57
CA HIS A 525 16.70 1.28 23.60
C HIS A 525 16.18 0.95 25.00
N ARG A 526 17.06 0.35 25.81
CA ARG A 526 16.82 0.22 27.26
C ARG A 526 16.83 1.61 27.90
N VAL A 527 15.82 1.89 28.71
CA VAL A 527 15.75 3.10 29.53
C VAL A 527 16.05 2.70 30.98
N ARG A 528 17.08 3.30 31.60
CA ARG A 528 17.37 3.07 33.03
C ARG A 528 16.15 3.50 33.84
N ARG A 529 15.60 2.57 34.61
CA ARG A 529 14.58 2.84 35.61
C ARG A 529 15.17 3.64 36.76
#